data_AF-A0A9P3A9D6-F1
#
_entry.id   AF-A0A9P3A9D6-F1
#
_cell.length_a   1.000
_cell.length_b   1.000
_cell.length_c   1.000
_cell.angle_alpha   90.00
_cell.angle_beta   90.00
_cell.angle_gamma   90.00
#
_symmetry.space_group_name_H-M   'P 1'
#
loop_
_entity.id
_entity.type
_entity.pdbx_description
1 polymer ?
#
loop_
_entity_poly.entity_id
_entity_poly.type
_entity_poly.pdbx_seq_one_letter_code
_entity_poly.pdbx_strand_id
1 'polypeptide(L)'
;MATDYGQRVCNRCGESITAYCPSIETLALIGVFHEKGDQAVVDEVVRRENIDPDVVWEYFRHRMRPLCKQKIARCSFCGGQLRTWRARQCMHCFKEWH
;
A
#
# COMPACT_ATOMS: atom_id res chain seq x y z
N MET A 1 1.78 18.05 14.22
CA MET A 1 3.09 17.46 13.86
C MET A 1 2.77 16.39 12.83
N ALA A 2 3.29 16.50 11.60
CA ALA A 2 3.05 15.47 10.59
C ALA A 2 3.80 14.21 11.02
N THR A 3 3.09 13.10 11.20
CA THR A 3 3.71 11.82 11.48
C THR A 3 4.58 11.42 10.29
N ASP A 4 5.88 11.21 10.50
CA ASP A 4 6.77 10.73 9.45
C ASP A 4 6.67 9.21 9.35
N TYR A 5 5.96 8.76 8.32
CA TYR A 5 5.79 7.34 8.01
C TYR A 5 6.97 6.75 7.25
N GLY A 6 7.89 7.57 6.75
CA GLY A 6 8.90 7.14 5.79
C GLY A 6 8.31 6.74 4.43
N GLN A 7 9.18 6.23 3.55
CA GLN A 7 8.86 5.88 2.18
C GLN A 7 9.06 4.38 1.93
N ARG A 8 8.24 3.80 1.05
CA ARG A 8 8.35 2.40 0.61
C ARG A 8 8.07 2.29 -0.88
N VAL A 9 8.60 1.25 -1.50
CA VAL A 9 8.25 0.92 -2.89
C VAL A 9 6.95 0.13 -2.93
N CYS A 10 5.99 0.57 -3.75
CA CYS A 10 4.80 -0.19 -4.06
C CYS A 10 5.17 -1.48 -4.79
N ASN A 11 4.76 -2.64 -4.27
CA ASN A 11 5.02 -3.95 -4.89
C ASN A 11 4.09 -4.27 -6.07
N ARG A 12 3.35 -3.27 -6.58
CA ARG A 12 2.46 -3.40 -7.74
C ARG A 12 2.91 -2.47 -8.87
N CYS A 13 2.92 -1.16 -8.67
CA CYS A 13 3.38 -0.21 -9.72
C CYS A 13 4.89 0.09 -9.65
N GLY A 14 5.56 -0.18 -8.53
CA GLY A 14 6.97 0.20 -8.34
C GLY A 14 7.20 1.67 -7.97
N GLU A 15 6.15 2.46 -7.76
CA GLU A 15 6.25 3.85 -7.31
C GLU A 15 6.67 3.94 -5.84
N SER A 16 7.38 5.02 -5.47
CA SER A 16 7.63 5.35 -4.06
C SER A 16 6.36 5.92 -3.46
N ILE A 17 5.88 5.31 -2.40
CA ILE A 17 4.67 5.69 -1.68
C ILE A 17 4.96 5.85 -0.19
N THR A 18 4.13 6.60 0.52
CA THR A 18 4.19 6.73 1.97
C THR A 18 4.05 5.35 2.62
N ALA A 19 4.91 5.04 3.60
CA ALA A 19 4.83 3.76 4.33
C ALA A 19 3.79 3.75 5.45
N TYR A 20 2.68 4.45 5.21
CA TYR A 20 1.52 4.49 6.08
C TYR A 20 0.74 3.16 6.01
N CYS A 21 0.18 2.78 7.16
CA CYS A 21 -0.82 1.73 7.27
C CYS A 21 -1.77 2.10 8.41
N PRO A 22 -3.09 2.06 8.20
CA PRO A 22 -4.04 2.27 9.28
C PRO A 22 -3.85 1.23 10.40
N SER A 23 -4.18 1.64 11.61
CA SER A 23 -4.23 0.79 12.79
C SER A 23 -5.20 -0.38 12.60
N ILE A 24 -4.98 -1.46 13.35
CA ILE A 24 -5.85 -2.65 13.30
C ILE A 24 -7.29 -2.29 13.68
N GLU A 25 -7.47 -1.39 14.65
CA GLU A 25 -8.79 -0.92 15.08
C GLU A 25 -9.54 -0.19 13.96
N THR A 26 -8.86 0.71 13.25
CA THR A 26 -9.43 1.38 12.08
C THR A 26 -9.77 0.37 10.97
N LEU A 27 -8.84 -0.55 10.64
CA LEU A 27 -9.07 -1.57 9.61
C LEU A 27 -10.27 -2.47 9.92
N ALA A 28 -10.53 -2.79 11.18
CA ALA A 28 -11.67 -3.60 11.60
C ALA A 28 -13.02 -2.91 11.35
N LEU A 29 -13.06 -1.57 11.30
CA LEU A 29 -14.29 -0.79 11.29
C LEU A 29 -14.61 -0.15 9.94
N ILE A 30 -13.59 0.16 9.13
CA ILE A 30 -13.79 0.77 7.80
C ILE A 30 -14.62 -0.09 6.84
N GLY A 31 -14.71 -1.40 7.11
CA GLY A 31 -15.63 -2.35 6.46
C GLY A 31 -17.07 -1.81 6.33
N VAL A 32 -17.57 -1.19 7.39
CA VAL A 32 -18.96 -0.68 7.49
C VAL A 32 -19.21 0.52 6.57
N PHE A 33 -18.15 1.24 6.18
CA PHE A 33 -18.25 2.45 5.36
C PHE A 33 -18.13 2.16 3.86
N HIS A 34 -17.77 0.93 3.47
CA HIS A 34 -17.61 0.57 2.05
C HIS A 34 -18.88 0.76 1.22
N GLU A 35 -20.06 0.45 1.77
CA GLU A 35 -21.34 0.63 1.07
C GLU A 35 -21.65 2.11 0.79
N LYS A 36 -21.10 3.02 1.59
CA LYS A 36 -21.25 4.47 1.42
C LYS A 36 -20.25 5.05 0.40
N GLY A 37 -19.30 4.26 -0.08
CA GLY A 37 -18.32 4.61 -1.08
C GLY A 37 -16.92 4.96 -0.54
N ASP A 38 -15.96 5.03 -1.46
CA ASP A 38 -14.53 5.18 -1.16
C ASP A 38 -14.23 6.44 -0.32
N GLN A 39 -14.93 7.56 -0.57
CA GLN A 39 -14.75 8.80 0.19
C GLN A 39 -15.11 8.63 1.68
N ALA A 40 -16.20 7.93 1.98
CA ALA A 40 -16.63 7.71 3.37
C ALA A 40 -15.63 6.85 4.16
N VAL A 41 -14.95 5.92 3.49
CA VAL A 41 -13.85 5.16 4.08
C VAL A 41 -12.66 6.07 4.40
N VAL A 42 -12.26 6.92 3.45
CA VAL A 42 -11.13 7.86 3.64
C VAL A 42 -11.43 8.84 4.76
N ASP A 43 -12.61 9.45 4.78
CA ASP A 43 -13.02 10.42 5.80
C ASP A 43 -12.98 9.81 7.20
N GLU A 44 -13.40 8.55 7.36
CA GLU A 44 -13.37 7.86 8.64
C GLU A 44 -11.94 7.56 9.11
N VAL A 45 -11.05 7.18 8.20
CA VAL A 45 -9.62 6.96 8.52
C VAL A 45 -8.97 8.28 8.96
N VAL A 46 -9.18 9.36 8.19
CA VAL A 46 -8.69 10.71 8.52
C VAL A 46 -9.21 11.14 9.89
N ARG A 47 -10.50 10.96 10.16
CA ARG A 47 -11.12 11.34 11.44
C ARG A 47 -10.56 10.57 12.63
N ARG A 48 -10.28 9.27 12.47
CA ARG A 48 -9.78 8.40 13.56
C ARG A 48 -8.31 8.58 13.84
N GLU A 49 -7.52 8.69 12.79
CA GLU A 49 -6.07 8.64 12.89
C GLU A 49 -5.40 10.00 12.72
N ASN A 50 -6.18 11.04 12.39
CA ASN A 50 -5.72 12.42 12.19
C ASN A 50 -4.59 12.51 11.15
N ILE A 51 -4.81 11.83 10.00
CA ILE A 51 -3.86 11.69 8.90
C ILE A 51 -4.23 12.63 7.77
N ASP A 52 -3.23 13.08 7.01
CA ASP A 52 -3.44 13.80 5.76
C ASP A 52 -4.31 12.95 4.78
N PRO A 53 -5.44 13.48 4.28
CA PRO A 53 -6.28 12.78 3.32
C PRO A 53 -5.53 12.26 2.09
N ASP A 54 -4.49 12.95 1.60
CA ASP A 54 -3.73 12.54 0.43
C ASP A 54 -2.94 11.25 0.70
N VAL A 55 -2.39 11.11 1.91
CA VAL A 55 -1.69 9.89 2.36
C VAL A 55 -2.67 8.72 2.47
N VAL A 56 -3.88 8.97 2.96
CA VAL A 56 -4.93 7.94 3.03
C VAL A 56 -5.38 7.51 1.64
N TRP A 57 -5.54 8.46 0.70
CA TRP A 57 -5.87 8.16 -0.69
C TRP A 57 -4.78 7.36 -1.40
N GLU A 58 -3.51 7.71 -1.18
CA GLU A 58 -2.38 6.95 -1.69
C GLU A 58 -2.41 5.50 -1.16
N TYR A 59 -2.58 5.33 0.16
CA TYR A 59 -2.73 3.99 0.75
C TYR A 59 -3.92 3.24 0.14
N PHE A 60 -5.09 3.86 0.05
CA PHE A 60 -6.30 3.24 -0.47
C PHE A 60 -6.10 2.73 -1.90
N ARG A 61 -5.53 3.57 -2.78
CA ARG A 61 -5.32 3.26 -4.21
C ARG A 61 -4.21 2.24 -4.47
N HIS A 62 -3.25 2.09 -3.57
CA HIS A 62 -2.13 1.14 -3.73
C HIS A 62 -2.33 -0.17 -2.97
N ARG A 63 -3.11 -0.17 -1.88
CA ARG A 63 -3.20 -1.29 -0.93
C ARG A 63 -4.61 -1.88 -0.82
N MET A 64 -5.62 -1.04 -0.56
CA MET A 64 -7.00 -1.52 -0.34
C MET A 64 -7.72 -1.83 -1.65
N ARG A 65 -7.70 -0.89 -2.60
CA ARG A 65 -8.26 -1.03 -3.94
C ARG A 65 -7.17 -0.73 -4.96
N PRO A 66 -6.30 -1.71 -5.25
CA PRO A 66 -5.12 -1.49 -6.07
C PRO A 66 -5.50 -1.05 -7.50
N LEU A 67 -5.36 0.24 -7.80
CA LEU A 67 -5.58 0.82 -9.13
C LEU A 67 -4.27 0.88 -9.95
N CYS A 68 -3.18 0.35 -9.41
CA CYS A 68 -1.91 0.21 -10.12
C CYS A 68 -2.13 -0.53 -11.45
N LYS A 69 -1.94 0.17 -12.57
CA LYS A 69 -2.16 -0.37 -13.93
C LYS A 69 -1.21 -1.53 -14.27
N GLN A 70 -0.08 -1.62 -13.58
CA GLN A 70 0.94 -2.64 -13.78
C GLN A 70 1.05 -3.52 -12.53
N LYS A 71 1.26 -4.83 -12.73
CA LYS A 71 1.61 -5.78 -11.66
C LYS A 71 3.09 -6.12 -11.78
N ILE A 72 3.92 -5.18 -11.33
CA ILE A 72 5.36 -5.31 -11.22
C ILE A 72 5.69 -5.61 -9.76
N ALA A 73 6.27 -6.78 -9.50
CA ALA A 73 6.95 -7.01 -8.24
C ALA A 73 8.44 -6.71 -8.39
N ARG A 74 9.05 -6.24 -7.31
CA ARG A 74 10.49 -6.06 -7.19
C ARG A 74 11.02 -6.98 -6.10
N CYS A 75 12.26 -7.41 -6.24
CA CYS A 75 12.93 -8.19 -5.23
C CYS A 75 13.12 -7.35 -3.96
N SER A 76 12.68 -7.87 -2.81
CA SER A 76 12.86 -7.20 -1.52
C SER A 76 14.34 -7.08 -1.07
N PHE A 77 15.26 -7.81 -1.72
CA PHE A 77 16.67 -7.82 -1.37
C PHE A 77 17.52 -6.89 -2.25
N CYS A 78 17.29 -6.90 -3.57
CA CYS A 78 18.11 -6.13 -4.52
C CYS A 78 17.34 -5.03 -5.27
N GLY A 79 16.02 -4.92 -5.08
CA GLY A 79 15.18 -3.96 -5.78
C GLY A 79 14.95 -4.26 -7.27
N GLY A 80 15.57 -5.32 -7.82
CA GLY A 80 15.44 -5.72 -9.22
C GLY A 80 14.01 -6.14 -9.58
N GLN A 81 13.57 -5.79 -10.79
CA GLN A 81 12.24 -6.14 -11.27
C GLN A 81 12.11 -7.66 -11.45
N LEU A 82 11.02 -8.22 -10.95
CA LEU A 82 10.74 -9.65 -11.06
C LEU A 82 10.03 -9.97 -12.38
N ARG A 83 10.32 -11.15 -12.92
CA ARG A 83 9.69 -11.66 -14.16
C ARG A 83 8.16 -11.69 -14.05
N THR A 84 7.66 -12.02 -12.87
CA THR A 84 6.23 -12.00 -12.58
C THR A 84 6.01 -11.49 -11.16
N TRP A 85 4.83 -10.93 -10.89
CA TRP A 85 4.47 -10.47 -9.55
C TRP A 85 4.31 -11.60 -8.52
N ARG A 86 4.20 -12.86 -8.98
CA ARG A 86 4.13 -14.07 -8.14
C ARG A 86 5.47 -14.78 -8.01
N ALA A 87 6.55 -14.21 -8.54
CA ALA A 87 7.86 -14.83 -8.46
C ALA A 87 8.23 -15.06 -6.98
N ARG A 88 8.72 -16.26 -6.69
CA ARG A 88 9.28 -16.67 -5.39
C ARG A 88 10.81 -16.62 -5.37
N GLN A 89 11.41 -16.30 -6.51
CA GLN A 89 12.84 -16.21 -6.72
C GLN A 89 13.16 -14.97 -7.57
N CYS A 90 14.24 -14.27 -7.23
CA CYS A 90 14.76 -13.20 -8.06
C CYS A 90 15.80 -13.71 -9.06
N MET A 91 15.64 -13.44 -10.35
CA MET A 91 16.64 -13.82 -11.38
C MET A 91 17.86 -12.88 -11.44
N HIS A 92 17.86 -11.77 -10.70
CA HIS A 92 19.00 -10.86 -10.61
C HIS A 92 19.97 -11.24 -9.49
N CYS A 93 19.45 -11.63 -8.32
CA CYS A 93 20.26 -11.95 -7.14
C CYS A 93 20.07 -13.39 -6.62
N PHE A 94 19.26 -14.20 -7.30
CA PHE A 94 18.97 -15.61 -7.01
C PHE A 94 18.38 -15.91 -5.62
N LYS A 95 18.06 -14.89 -4.81
CA LYS A 95 17.35 -15.02 -3.53
C LYS A 95 15.95 -15.58 -3.74
N GLU A 96 15.57 -16.54 -2.89
CA GLU A 96 14.23 -17.12 -2.79
C GLU A 96 13.48 -16.65 -1.54
N TRP A 97 12.15 -16.70 -1.60
CA TRP A 97 11.24 -16.51 -0.48
C TRP A 97 10.03 -17.45 -0.62
N HIS A 98 9.67 -18.13 0.48
CA HIS A 98 8.58 -19.10 0.54
C HIS A 98 7.27 -18.47 1.02
#